data_AF-A0A2E4EDS6-F1
#
_entry.id   AF-A0A2E4EDS6-F1
#
_cell.length_a   1.000
_cell.length_b   1.000
_cell.length_c   1.000
_cell.angle_alpha   90.00
_cell.angle_beta   90.00
_cell.angle_gamma   90.00
#
_symmetry.space_group_name_H-M   'P 1'
#
loop_
_entity.id
_entity.type
_entity.pdbx_description
1 polymer ?
#
loop_
_entity_poly.entity_id
_entity_poly.type
_entity_poly.pdbx_seq_one_letter_code
_entity_poly.pdbx_strand_id
1 'polypeptide(L)'
;MKKTIALLLIVAAVFGCKKDEETTDTSTNTPEYNDQNLQGKIEGVLWEYVSGKFSMRKISDSEYGYSVTMYPQRDSSLCSSGLKKWDKILFTCPITPGRYELNLDFNNPSGARTVTLYSEKEGINNIATQGSYEIVTADTSKGILEIKMNVSADSENSVNGKATLTYCN
;
A
#
# COMPACT_ATOMS: atom_id res chain seq x y z
N MET A 1 -8.82 67.63 12.72
CA MET A 1 -8.74 68.65 11.64
C MET A 1 -7.41 68.47 10.91
N LYS A 2 -7.45 68.49 9.56
CA LYS A 2 -6.35 68.53 8.57
C LYS A 2 -5.54 67.21 8.44
N LYS A 3 -5.74 66.34 7.43
CA LYS A 3 -5.66 66.41 5.95
C LYS A 3 -4.23 66.34 5.38
N THR A 4 -4.01 65.28 4.57
CA THR A 4 -3.11 65.13 3.39
C THR A 4 -1.60 65.01 3.69
N ILE A 5 -0.73 64.25 2.99
CA ILE A 5 -0.55 63.94 1.56
C ILE A 5 0.22 62.61 1.39
N ALA A 6 -0.19 61.81 0.41
CA ALA A 6 0.52 60.63 -0.08
C ALA A 6 1.74 61.02 -0.95
N LEU A 7 2.84 60.25 -0.89
CA LEU A 7 3.83 60.26 -1.96
C LEU A 7 4.22 58.83 -2.34
N LEU A 8 3.74 58.45 -3.53
CA LEU A 8 4.16 57.34 -4.35
C LEU A 8 5.66 57.50 -4.69
N LEU A 9 6.45 56.44 -4.54
CA LEU A 9 7.72 56.31 -5.23
C LEU A 9 7.84 54.89 -5.77
N ILE A 10 7.38 54.76 -7.01
CA ILE A 10 7.61 53.63 -7.91
C ILE A 10 9.06 53.78 -8.39
N VAL A 11 9.90 52.79 -8.12
CA VAL A 11 11.13 52.57 -8.89
C VAL A 11 11.01 51.19 -9.52
N ALA A 12 10.70 51.22 -10.82
CA ALA A 12 10.84 50.08 -11.70
C ALA A 12 12.33 49.86 -12.00
N ALA A 13 12.86 48.68 -11.67
CA ALA A 13 14.10 48.18 -12.23
C ALA A 13 13.82 46.84 -12.92
N VAL A 14 13.63 46.95 -14.23
CA VAL A 14 13.64 45.88 -15.23
C VAL A 14 15.02 45.23 -15.22
N PHE A 15 15.13 43.95 -14.89
CA PHE A 15 16.24 43.10 -15.33
C PHE A 15 15.81 41.64 -15.41
N GLY A 16 15.92 41.07 -16.62
CA GLY A 16 16.23 39.65 -16.80
C GLY A 16 15.06 38.75 -17.14
N CYS A 17 14.68 38.71 -18.41
CA CYS A 17 14.11 37.49 -18.99
C CYS A 17 15.08 36.32 -18.76
N LYS A 18 14.70 35.37 -17.91
CA LYS A 18 14.94 33.96 -18.23
C LYS A 18 13.59 33.36 -18.55
N LYS A 19 13.50 32.86 -19.78
CA LYS A 19 12.41 32.04 -20.26
C LYS A 19 12.57 30.71 -19.51
N ASP A 20 11.93 30.60 -18.36
CA ASP A 20 11.82 29.32 -17.68
C ASP A 20 10.91 28.46 -18.55
N GLU A 21 11.51 27.48 -19.22
CA GLU A 21 10.78 26.37 -19.80
C GLU A 21 9.94 25.78 -18.66
N GLU A 22 8.62 25.83 -18.82
CA GLU A 22 7.70 24.98 -18.08
C GLU A 22 8.14 23.53 -18.32
N THR A 23 9.01 23.06 -17.43
CA THR A 23 9.27 21.65 -17.27
C THR A 23 8.00 21.14 -16.65
N THR A 24 7.11 20.60 -17.49
CA THR A 24 5.97 19.81 -17.06
C THR A 24 6.53 18.63 -16.28
N ASP A 25 6.76 18.84 -14.98
CA ASP A 25 7.11 17.81 -14.02
C ASP A 25 5.92 16.86 -13.99
N THR A 26 5.96 15.89 -14.90
CA THR A 26 5.11 14.72 -14.86
C THR A 26 5.75 13.78 -13.83
N SER A 27 5.95 14.29 -12.60
CA SER A 27 6.18 13.43 -11.45
C SER A 27 4.88 12.70 -11.25
N THR A 28 4.77 11.53 -11.88
CA THR A 28 3.87 10.49 -11.41
C THR A 28 4.35 10.20 -9.99
N ASN A 29 3.81 10.93 -9.01
CA ASN A 29 4.07 10.74 -7.59
C ASN A 29 3.54 9.35 -7.24
N THR A 30 4.30 8.31 -7.56
CA THR A 30 4.00 6.97 -7.12
C THR A 30 4.08 7.02 -5.60
N PRO A 31 2.98 6.74 -4.88
CA PRO A 31 2.95 6.90 -3.44
C PRO A 31 4.10 6.10 -2.80
N GLU A 32 4.91 6.79 -2.01
CA GLU A 32 6.10 6.22 -1.37
C GLU A 32 5.70 5.27 -0.23
N TYR A 33 6.53 4.26 0.03
CA TYR A 33 6.37 3.40 1.20
C TYR A 33 7.01 4.06 2.41
N ASN A 34 6.25 4.29 3.46
CA ASN A 34 6.77 4.86 4.70
C ASN A 34 7.73 3.87 5.36
N ASP A 35 8.81 4.39 5.94
CA ASP A 35 9.75 3.60 6.74
C ASP A 35 9.22 3.38 8.16
N GLN A 36 8.20 2.53 8.27
CA GLN A 36 7.52 2.18 9.51
C GLN A 36 6.95 0.76 9.43
N ASN A 37 6.54 0.22 10.57
CA ASN A 37 5.74 -1.00 10.59
C ASN A 37 4.42 -0.79 9.83
N LEU A 38 3.94 -1.80 9.11
CA LEU A 38 2.72 -1.70 8.31
C LEU A 38 1.52 -1.35 9.19
N GLN A 39 0.86 -0.23 8.88
CA GLN A 39 -0.28 0.26 9.65
C GLN A 39 -1.19 1.15 8.81
N GLY A 40 -2.39 1.43 9.31
CA GLY A 40 -3.35 2.31 8.67
C GLY A 40 -4.75 2.14 9.26
N LYS A 41 -5.75 2.00 8.41
CA LYS A 41 -7.15 1.88 8.79
C LYS A 41 -7.88 0.79 8.00
N ILE A 42 -8.83 0.15 8.67
CA ILE A 42 -9.86 -0.70 8.06
C ILE A 42 -11.21 -0.24 8.64
N GLU A 43 -12.15 0.17 7.79
CA GLU A 43 -13.42 0.78 8.20
C GLU A 43 -13.25 1.95 9.18
N GLY A 44 -12.21 2.76 8.96
CA GLY A 44 -11.88 3.92 9.78
C GLY A 44 -11.25 3.58 11.14
N VAL A 45 -11.18 2.31 11.51
CA VAL A 45 -10.54 1.83 12.74
C VAL A 45 -9.05 1.62 12.48
N LEU A 46 -8.21 2.11 13.39
CA LEU A 46 -6.77 1.91 13.31
C LEU A 46 -6.43 0.42 13.27
N TRP A 47 -5.57 0.06 12.33
CA TRP A 47 -5.08 -1.29 12.13
C TRP A 47 -3.55 -1.25 12.06
N GLU A 48 -2.88 -2.08 12.85
CA GLU A 48 -1.42 -2.16 12.91
C GLU A 48 -0.99 -3.62 12.75
N TYR A 49 -0.01 -3.87 11.89
CA TYR A 49 0.52 -5.20 11.66
C TYR A 49 1.24 -5.72 12.90
N VAL A 50 0.87 -6.92 13.35
CA VAL A 50 1.56 -7.62 14.44
C VAL A 50 2.12 -8.95 14.01
N SER A 51 1.37 -9.68 13.18
CA SER A 51 1.80 -11.00 12.73
C SER A 51 1.16 -11.36 11.40
N GLY A 52 1.77 -12.27 10.65
CA GLY A 52 1.24 -12.67 9.36
C GLY A 52 1.90 -13.92 8.85
N LYS A 53 1.19 -14.58 7.94
CA LYS A 53 1.63 -15.79 7.27
C LYS A 53 1.59 -15.65 5.77
N PHE A 54 2.41 -16.46 5.12
CA PHE A 54 2.28 -16.74 3.71
C PHE A 54 2.43 -18.24 3.44
N SER A 55 1.76 -18.74 2.42
CA SER A 55 1.90 -20.13 1.97
C SER A 55 1.93 -20.17 0.44
N MET A 56 2.58 -21.18 -0.12
CA MET A 56 2.59 -21.37 -1.56
C MET A 56 1.19 -21.78 -2.04
N ARG A 57 0.75 -21.22 -3.16
CA ARG A 57 -0.55 -21.50 -3.76
C ARG A 57 -0.40 -21.59 -5.26
N LYS A 58 -1.07 -22.57 -5.87
CA LYS A 58 -1.24 -22.64 -7.32
C LYS A 58 -2.24 -21.56 -7.75
N ILE A 59 -1.81 -20.63 -8.61
CA ILE A 59 -2.63 -19.52 -9.14
C ILE A 59 -3.33 -19.97 -10.44
N SER A 60 -2.58 -20.62 -11.32
CA SER A 60 -3.06 -21.19 -12.58
C SER A 60 -2.34 -22.50 -12.87
N ASP A 61 -2.62 -23.15 -14.00
CA ASP A 61 -2.03 -24.45 -14.31
C ASP A 61 -0.50 -24.46 -14.36
N SER A 62 0.12 -23.35 -14.73
CA SER A 62 1.57 -23.18 -14.84
C SER A 62 2.15 -22.15 -13.88
N GLU A 63 1.34 -21.54 -13.00
CA GLU A 63 1.77 -20.43 -12.15
C GLU A 63 1.53 -20.70 -10.66
N TYR A 64 2.56 -20.41 -9.86
CA TYR A 64 2.51 -20.41 -8.41
C TYR A 64 2.72 -18.99 -7.89
N GLY A 65 2.14 -18.72 -6.74
CA GLY A 65 2.40 -17.52 -5.97
C GLY A 65 2.24 -17.77 -4.48
N TYR A 66 2.22 -16.69 -3.72
CA TYR A 66 1.98 -16.73 -2.29
C TYR A 66 0.58 -16.26 -1.98
N SER A 67 -0.14 -17.05 -1.18
CA SER A 67 -1.31 -16.56 -0.46
C SER A 67 -0.81 -15.91 0.82
N VAL A 68 -1.18 -14.65 1.03
CA VAL A 68 -0.71 -13.82 2.12
C VAL A 68 -1.88 -13.49 3.05
N THR A 69 -1.63 -13.57 4.36
CA THR A 69 -2.58 -13.08 5.38
C THR A 69 -1.85 -12.37 6.50
N MET A 70 -2.34 -11.20 6.88
CA MET A 70 -1.78 -10.39 7.97
C MET A 70 -2.83 -10.03 9.00
N TYR A 71 -2.40 -9.92 10.26
CA TYR A 71 -3.24 -9.77 11.42
C TYR A 71 -2.72 -8.67 12.35
N PRO A 72 -3.63 -8.00 13.09
CA PRO A 72 -3.30 -7.00 14.07
C PRO A 72 -3.07 -7.58 15.47
N GLN A 73 -2.96 -8.91 15.58
CA GLN A 73 -2.76 -9.60 16.85
C GLN A 73 -1.67 -10.64 16.70
N ARG A 74 -1.00 -10.95 17.81
CA ARG A 74 -0.03 -12.03 17.88
C ARG A 74 -0.76 -13.36 17.98
N ASP A 75 -0.33 -14.33 17.20
CA ASP A 75 -0.89 -15.68 17.24
C ASP A 75 0.24 -16.72 17.20
N SER A 76 0.36 -17.53 18.25
CA SER A 76 1.31 -18.65 18.27
C SER A 76 0.88 -19.79 17.32
N SER A 77 -0.36 -19.77 16.86
CA SER A 77 -0.98 -20.75 15.98
C SER A 77 -1.27 -20.19 14.58
N LEU A 78 -0.46 -19.24 14.09
CA LEU A 78 -0.61 -18.63 12.76
C LEU A 78 -0.85 -19.67 11.65
N CYS A 79 -0.07 -20.75 11.65
CA CYS A 79 -0.15 -21.80 10.63
C CYS A 79 -1.27 -22.83 10.86
N SER A 80 -2.08 -22.68 11.91
CA SER A 80 -3.27 -23.51 12.09
C SER A 80 -4.35 -23.17 11.07
N SER A 81 -5.20 -24.15 10.75
CA SER A 81 -6.29 -24.05 9.78
C SER A 81 -7.50 -23.23 10.26
N GLY A 82 -7.48 -22.75 11.52
CA GLY A 82 -8.58 -21.98 12.09
C GLY A 82 -8.69 -20.58 11.48
N LEU A 83 -9.87 -20.22 10.97
CA LEU A 83 -10.17 -18.86 10.58
C LEU A 83 -10.18 -17.96 11.82
N LYS A 84 -9.30 -16.95 11.81
CA LYS A 84 -9.21 -15.97 12.89
C LYS A 84 -10.24 -14.86 12.64
N LYS A 85 -11.05 -14.61 13.67
CA LYS A 85 -12.10 -13.59 13.69
C LYS A 85 -11.52 -12.21 14.00
N TRP A 86 -10.66 -11.73 13.13
CA TRP A 86 -9.98 -10.44 13.23
C TRP A 86 -10.03 -9.72 11.89
N ASP A 87 -9.96 -8.40 11.96
CA ASP A 87 -9.65 -7.58 10.80
C ASP A 87 -8.29 -8.01 10.24
N LYS A 88 -8.19 -8.15 8.93
CA LYS A 88 -7.04 -8.81 8.31
C LYS A 88 -6.81 -8.30 6.90
N ILE A 89 -5.56 -8.39 6.46
CA ILE A 89 -5.18 -8.11 5.08
C ILE A 89 -4.97 -9.45 4.37
N LEU A 90 -5.58 -9.60 3.19
CA LEU A 90 -5.56 -10.82 2.40
C LEU A 90 -5.23 -10.48 0.95
N PHE A 91 -4.27 -11.19 0.35
CA PHE A 91 -4.03 -11.12 -1.09
C PHE A 91 -3.23 -12.31 -1.61
N THR A 92 -3.09 -12.37 -2.92
CA THR A 92 -2.16 -13.27 -3.60
C THR A 92 -1.11 -12.44 -4.33
N CYS A 93 0.15 -12.88 -4.29
CA CYS A 93 1.23 -12.23 -5.01
C CYS A 93 2.14 -13.24 -5.73
N PRO A 94 2.93 -12.80 -6.73
CA PRO A 94 3.93 -13.64 -7.37
C PRO A 94 5.03 -14.09 -6.40
N ILE A 95 5.80 -15.11 -6.79
CA ILE A 95 6.97 -15.56 -6.01
C ILE A 95 8.21 -14.68 -6.21
N THR A 96 8.23 -13.88 -7.28
CA THR A 96 9.41 -13.08 -7.66
C THR A 96 9.43 -11.76 -6.86
N PRO A 97 10.59 -11.35 -6.31
CA PRO A 97 10.76 -10.01 -5.77
C PRO A 97 10.50 -8.92 -6.82
N GLY A 98 9.91 -7.81 -6.40
CA GLY A 98 9.56 -6.71 -7.30
C GLY A 98 8.40 -5.85 -6.79
N ARG A 99 8.20 -4.72 -7.46
CA ARG A 99 7.07 -3.81 -7.22
C ARG A 99 5.90 -4.20 -8.11
N TYR A 100 4.70 -4.22 -7.52
CA TYR A 100 3.45 -4.61 -8.16
C TYR A 100 2.39 -3.54 -7.89
N GLU A 101 2.05 -2.78 -8.94
CA GLU A 101 0.93 -1.84 -8.89
C GLU A 101 -0.40 -2.59 -8.81
N LEU A 102 -1.30 -2.09 -7.97
CA LEU A 102 -2.64 -2.60 -7.87
C LEU A 102 -3.45 -2.17 -9.09
N ASN A 103 -4.27 -3.09 -9.56
CA ASN A 103 -5.16 -2.87 -10.67
C ASN A 103 -6.35 -3.82 -10.56
N LEU A 104 -7.52 -3.31 -10.91
CA LEU A 104 -8.70 -4.13 -11.12
C LEU A 104 -9.00 -4.15 -12.61
N ASP A 105 -8.69 -5.27 -13.26
CA ASP A 105 -9.00 -5.50 -14.66
C ASP A 105 -9.99 -6.66 -14.78
N PHE A 106 -11.26 -6.33 -15.02
CA PHE A 106 -12.32 -7.31 -15.22
C PHE A 106 -12.19 -8.07 -16.55
N ASN A 107 -11.47 -7.51 -17.53
CA ASN A 107 -11.26 -8.14 -18.83
C ASN A 107 -10.04 -9.08 -18.82
N ASN A 108 -9.12 -8.89 -17.87
CA ASN A 108 -8.01 -9.79 -17.62
C ASN A 108 -7.89 -10.12 -16.12
N PRO A 109 -8.76 -11.01 -15.60
CA PRO A 109 -8.74 -11.39 -14.19
C PRO A 109 -7.39 -11.94 -13.73
N SER A 110 -6.66 -12.64 -14.62
CA SER A 110 -5.33 -13.18 -14.34
C SER A 110 -4.27 -12.09 -14.15
N GLY A 111 -4.49 -10.91 -14.72
CA GLY A 111 -3.63 -9.74 -14.56
C GLY A 111 -4.07 -8.80 -13.45
N ALA A 112 -5.23 -9.03 -12.81
CA ALA A 112 -5.73 -8.21 -11.73
C ALA A 112 -4.93 -8.45 -10.44
N ARG A 113 -4.52 -7.36 -9.79
CA ARG A 113 -3.80 -7.38 -8.52
C ARG A 113 -4.54 -6.50 -7.54
N THR A 114 -5.14 -7.13 -6.54
CA THR A 114 -5.87 -6.43 -5.50
C THR A 114 -5.38 -6.87 -4.13
N VAL A 115 -5.60 -6.00 -3.15
CA VAL A 115 -5.39 -6.32 -1.74
C VAL A 115 -6.69 -6.14 -1.01
N THR A 116 -7.13 -7.14 -0.26
CA THR A 116 -8.36 -7.05 0.53
C THR A 116 -8.03 -6.62 1.94
N LEU A 117 -8.60 -5.48 2.35
CA LEU A 117 -8.66 -5.01 3.72
C LEU A 117 -9.99 -5.49 4.31
N TYR A 118 -9.96 -6.59 5.06
CA TYR A 118 -11.17 -7.24 5.57
C TYR A 118 -11.53 -6.73 6.95
N SER A 119 -12.78 -6.27 7.12
CA SER A 119 -13.39 -5.96 8.42
C SER A 119 -14.17 -7.17 8.92
N GLU A 120 -13.76 -7.73 10.06
CA GLU A 120 -14.48 -8.83 10.71
C GLU A 120 -15.78 -8.33 11.33
N LYS A 121 -15.76 -7.14 11.94
CA LYS A 121 -16.92 -6.57 12.62
C LYS A 121 -18.09 -6.38 11.64
N GLU A 122 -17.80 -5.87 10.46
CA GLU A 122 -18.81 -5.61 9.43
C GLU A 122 -18.98 -6.79 8.46
N GLY A 123 -18.02 -7.72 8.42
CA GLY A 123 -18.01 -8.84 7.48
C GLY A 123 -17.77 -8.41 6.02
N ILE A 124 -17.09 -7.27 5.81
CA ILE A 124 -16.92 -6.61 4.51
C ILE A 124 -15.51 -6.81 3.96
N ASN A 125 -15.42 -7.01 2.64
CA ASN A 125 -14.16 -7.01 1.89
C ASN A 125 -13.95 -5.65 1.24
N ASN A 126 -13.04 -4.83 1.76
CA ASN A 126 -12.65 -3.58 1.11
C ASN A 126 -11.50 -3.85 0.16
N ILE A 127 -11.80 -3.83 -1.15
CA ILE A 127 -10.85 -4.21 -2.19
C ILE A 127 -10.01 -2.99 -2.56
N ALA A 128 -8.77 -2.97 -2.09
CA ALA A 128 -7.79 -1.97 -2.50
C ALA A 128 -7.38 -2.21 -3.96
N THR A 129 -7.51 -1.15 -4.74
CA THR A 129 -7.19 -1.11 -6.18
C THR A 129 -6.23 0.03 -6.52
N GLN A 130 -5.88 0.86 -5.53
CA GLN A 130 -4.97 1.98 -5.67
C GLN A 130 -3.68 1.73 -4.88
N GLY A 131 -2.57 2.18 -5.45
CA GLY A 131 -1.24 2.02 -4.86
C GLY A 131 -0.58 0.71 -5.28
N SER A 132 0.31 0.18 -4.44
CA SER A 132 1.16 -0.96 -4.78
C SER A 132 1.67 -1.70 -3.56
N TYR A 133 2.19 -2.90 -3.80
CA TYR A 133 3.07 -3.58 -2.86
C TYR A 133 4.40 -3.93 -3.53
N GLU A 134 5.45 -4.05 -2.73
CA GLU A 134 6.77 -4.49 -3.15
C GLU A 134 7.14 -5.73 -2.35
N ILE A 135 7.51 -6.80 -3.05
CA ILE A 135 8.17 -7.97 -2.46
C ILE A 135 9.67 -7.64 -2.44
N VAL A 136 10.21 -7.41 -1.25
CA VAL A 136 11.64 -7.11 -1.05
C VAL A 136 12.45 -8.40 -1.05
N THR A 137 12.00 -9.36 -0.26
CA THR A 137 12.66 -10.65 -0.07
C THR A 137 11.60 -11.74 -0.03
N ALA A 138 11.83 -12.83 -0.76
CA ALA A 138 11.06 -14.07 -0.66
C ALA A 138 12.03 -15.25 -0.47
N ASP A 139 12.08 -15.79 0.74
CA ASP A 139 12.96 -16.91 1.10
C ASP A 139 12.17 -17.95 1.88
N THR A 140 11.61 -18.93 1.18
CA THR A 140 10.87 -20.04 1.78
C THR A 140 11.75 -20.98 2.61
N SER A 141 13.06 -21.01 2.34
CA SER A 141 14.01 -21.84 3.10
C SER A 141 14.26 -21.28 4.51
N LYS A 142 14.27 -19.95 4.64
CA LYS A 142 14.29 -19.25 5.93
C LYS A 142 12.89 -18.97 6.49
N GLY A 143 11.86 -19.23 5.70
CA GLY A 143 10.46 -19.00 6.05
C GLY A 143 10.08 -17.52 6.15
N ILE A 144 10.69 -16.66 5.33
CA ILE A 144 10.57 -15.20 5.40
C ILE A 144 10.03 -14.64 4.09
N LEU A 145 9.03 -13.76 4.20
CA LEU A 145 8.57 -12.88 3.12
C LEU A 145 8.55 -11.45 3.64
N GLU A 146 9.39 -10.58 3.07
CA GLU A 146 9.45 -9.15 3.43
C GLU A 146 8.76 -8.34 2.35
N ILE A 147 7.83 -7.49 2.79
CA ILE A 147 7.04 -6.67 1.88
C ILE A 147 6.98 -5.22 2.34
N LYS A 148 6.78 -4.32 1.37
CA LYS A 148 6.33 -2.95 1.60
C LYS A 148 4.98 -2.76 0.94
N MET A 149 4.11 -1.96 1.53
CA MET A 149 2.79 -1.68 0.99
C MET A 149 2.46 -0.21 1.13
N ASN A 150 1.78 0.34 0.13
CA ASN A 150 1.01 1.57 0.21
C ASN A 150 -0.22 1.31 -0.64
N VAL A 151 -1.31 0.90 -0.01
CA VAL A 151 -2.52 0.41 -0.69
C VAL A 151 -3.75 1.07 -0.11
N SER A 152 -4.72 1.34 -0.98
CA SER A 152 -5.96 2.01 -0.60
C SER A 152 -7.15 1.49 -1.41
N ALA A 153 -8.27 1.28 -0.72
CA ALA A 153 -9.60 1.19 -1.33
C ALA A 153 -10.29 2.57 -1.29
N ASP A 154 -10.15 3.28 -0.18
CA ASP A 154 -10.66 4.62 0.07
C ASP A 154 -9.93 5.25 1.29
N SER A 155 -10.36 6.43 1.74
CA SER A 155 -9.71 7.14 2.86
C SER A 155 -9.84 6.47 4.23
N GLU A 156 -10.82 5.58 4.41
CA GLU A 156 -11.04 4.82 5.64
C GLU A 156 -10.52 3.38 5.57
N ASN A 157 -10.06 2.97 4.38
CA ASN A 157 -9.54 1.65 4.08
C ASN A 157 -8.21 1.76 3.35
N SER A 158 -7.14 2.01 4.11
CA SER A 158 -5.79 2.18 3.56
C SER A 158 -4.72 1.74 4.56
N VAL A 159 -3.59 1.23 4.05
CA VAL A 159 -2.41 0.91 4.87
C VAL A 159 -1.12 1.29 4.18
N ASN A 160 -0.11 1.63 4.97
CA ASN A 160 1.23 1.95 4.50
C ASN A 160 2.30 1.50 5.50
N GLY A 161 3.36 0.85 4.99
CA GLY A 161 4.56 0.52 5.74
C GLY A 161 5.17 -0.81 5.30
N LYS A 162 5.84 -1.49 6.22
CA LYS A 162 6.62 -2.70 5.99
C LYS A 162 6.14 -3.85 6.88
N ALA A 163 6.19 -5.08 6.37
CA ALA A 163 5.85 -6.28 7.13
C ALA A 163 6.79 -7.44 6.79
N THR A 164 7.04 -8.31 7.77
CA THR A 164 7.83 -9.53 7.61
C THR A 164 6.98 -10.72 8.03
N LEU A 165 6.60 -11.56 7.07
CA LEU A 165 5.69 -12.68 7.28
C LEU A 165 6.43 -14.00 7.45
N THR A 166 5.78 -14.93 8.13
CA THR A 166 6.28 -16.30 8.36
C THR A 166 5.68 -17.28 7.37
N TYR A 167 6.50 -18.19 6.84
CA TYR A 167 6.03 -19.24 5.96
C TYR A 167 5.25 -20.31 6.71
N CYS A 168 4.07 -20.66 6.19
CA CYS A 168 3.29 -21.81 6.62
C CYS A 168 3.25 -22.84 5.50
N ASN A 169 3.66 -24.06 5.82
CA ASN A 169 3.65 -25.23 4.92
C ASN A 169 2.33 -25.99 5.05
#